data_AF-A0A9Y3S594-F1
#
_entry.id   AF-A0A9Y3S594-F1
#
_cell.length_a   1.000
_cell.length_b   1.000
_cell.length_c   1.000
_cell.angle_alpha   90.00
_cell.angle_beta   90.00
_cell.angle_gamma   90.00
#
_symmetry.space_group_name_H-M   'P 1'
#
loop_
_entity.id
_entity.type
_entity.pdbx_description
1 polymer ?
#
loop_
_entity_poly.entity_id
_entity_poly.type
_entity_poly.pdbx_seq_one_letter_code
_entity_poly.pdbx_strand_id
1 'polypeptide(L)'
;MALGINAFCVDPDGVLKLQLQYFSFTVHPRLRNIHCCGVKAYNIKDPQMKCCAGTLYNLTSLDEHGGDAQCCGSILQKPQEICCSGEDKEVLYTVKTGFGCCGHLYYNTTLWSCCAGRLTLINESEQDQRKMINEYRHLSVNNLNKTSLCNKVRIGIVESVSLHSIVFKSMLKVHGKKAKVKALSLPYTLKIVDHCSSPKLIPGKIYIFNNVNIFTDFNHQSVLQSLHFIFSKCSP
;
A
#
# COMPACT_ATOMS: atom_id res chain seq x y z
N MET A 1 40.92 14.22 -1.57
CA MET A 1 40.01 13.21 -0.99
C MET A 1 38.61 13.82 -1.00
N ALA A 2 37.74 13.35 -1.90
CA ALA A 2 36.44 14.00 -2.14
C ALA A 2 35.46 13.66 -1.01
N LEU A 3 34.99 14.68 -0.29
CA LEU A 3 33.91 14.56 0.69
C LEU A 3 32.59 14.39 -0.08
N GLY A 4 32.08 13.16 -0.13
CA GLY A 4 30.79 12.85 -0.74
C GLY A 4 29.64 13.46 0.05
N ILE A 5 28.90 14.38 -0.58
CA ILE A 5 27.69 14.97 0.00
C ILE A 5 26.55 13.95 -0.22
N ASN A 6 26.14 13.23 0.83
CA ASN A 6 24.92 12.42 0.76
C ASN A 6 23.72 13.34 1.00
N ALA A 7 22.89 13.54 -0.03
CA ALA A 7 21.65 14.28 0.07
C ALA A 7 20.57 13.42 0.76
N PHE A 8 19.96 13.96 1.82
CA PHE A 8 18.81 13.34 2.50
C PHE A 8 17.55 14.12 2.17
N CYS A 9 16.51 13.44 1.70
CA CYS A 9 15.19 14.01 1.61
C CYS A 9 14.47 13.81 2.95
N VAL A 10 14.02 14.90 3.57
CA VAL A 10 13.30 14.88 4.84
C VAL A 10 11.88 15.37 4.57
N ASP A 11 10.90 14.47 4.65
CA ASP A 11 9.49 14.86 4.66
C ASP A 11 9.21 15.74 5.90
N PRO A 12 8.24 16.67 5.83
CA PRO A 12 8.01 17.71 6.85
C PRO A 12 7.69 17.21 8.27
N ASP A 13 7.56 15.90 8.46
CA ASP A 13 7.30 15.25 9.75
C ASP A 13 8.58 14.91 10.54
N GLY A 14 9.78 15.20 10.02
CA GLY A 14 10.98 15.32 10.84
C GLY A 14 11.48 14.03 11.51
N VAL A 15 11.32 12.86 10.90
CA VAL A 15 12.05 11.67 11.37
C VAL A 15 13.51 11.76 10.92
N LEU A 16 14.30 12.40 11.77
CA LEU A 16 15.75 12.50 11.66
C LEU A 16 16.35 11.09 11.77
N LYS A 17 16.84 10.53 10.65
CA LYS A 17 17.70 9.33 10.70
C LYS A 17 19.08 9.80 11.18
N LEU A 18 19.22 9.96 12.49
CA LEU A 18 20.49 10.31 13.14
C LEU A 18 21.47 9.16 12.98
N GLN A 19 22.37 9.29 12.01
CA GLN A 19 23.70 8.72 12.13
C GLN A 19 24.66 9.90 12.24
N LEU A 20 25.16 10.11 13.46
CA LEU A 20 26.09 11.17 13.82
C LEU A 20 27.36 11.08 12.97
N GLN A 21 27.62 12.13 12.17
CA GLN A 21 28.86 12.91 12.06
C GLN A 21 29.03 13.48 10.62
N TYR A 22 29.11 14.82 10.54
CA TYR A 22 29.53 15.65 9.41
C TYR A 22 28.78 15.48 8.08
N PHE A 23 27.59 16.09 7.92
CA PHE A 23 26.96 16.30 6.61
C PHE A 23 26.31 17.69 6.51
N SER A 24 26.45 18.34 5.35
CA SER A 24 25.70 19.56 4.99
C SER A 24 24.26 19.20 4.63
N PHE A 25 23.30 19.89 5.24
CA PHE A 25 21.87 19.67 5.02
C PHE A 25 21.33 20.66 3.99
N THR A 26 20.72 20.16 2.91
CA THR A 26 19.92 20.98 2.01
C THR A 26 18.47 20.88 2.45
N VAL A 27 17.99 21.86 3.22
CA VAL A 27 16.58 21.97 3.58
C VAL A 27 15.86 22.65 2.42
N HIS A 28 15.01 21.92 1.69
CA HIS A 28 14.16 22.54 0.68
C HIS A 28 13.07 23.40 1.36
N PRO A 29 12.77 24.61 0.84
CA PRO A 29 11.66 25.41 1.35
C PRO A 29 10.36 24.61 1.34
N ARG A 30 9.45 24.87 2.30
CA ARG A 30 8.10 24.27 2.35
C ARG A 30 7.30 24.60 1.09
N LEU A 31 7.53 23.86 0.03
CA LEU A 31 6.69 23.81 -1.16
C LEU A 31 5.64 22.74 -0.91
N ARG A 32 4.36 23.13 -0.87
CA ARG A 32 3.22 22.27 -0.47
C ARG A 32 3.11 20.93 -1.20
N ASN A 33 3.78 20.79 -2.35
CA ASN A 33 3.67 19.61 -3.21
C ASN A 33 4.97 18.80 -3.30
N ILE A 34 6.04 19.18 -2.61
CA ILE A 34 7.31 18.44 -2.65
C ILE A 34 7.29 17.33 -1.59
N HIS A 35 7.58 16.11 -2.02
CA HIS A 35 7.61 14.90 -1.20
C HIS A 35 8.89 14.12 -1.41
N CYS A 36 9.23 13.31 -0.40
CA CYS A 36 10.33 12.37 -0.52
C CYS A 36 9.89 11.06 -1.16
N CYS A 37 10.76 10.55 -2.02
CA CYS A 37 10.75 9.19 -2.53
C CYS A 37 12.14 8.61 -2.31
N GLY A 38 12.30 7.85 -1.21
CA GLY A 38 13.61 7.43 -0.75
C GLY A 38 14.48 8.63 -0.43
N VAL A 39 15.60 8.79 -1.13
CA VAL A 39 16.53 9.93 -0.95
C VAL A 39 16.25 11.12 -1.88
N LYS A 40 15.25 11.03 -2.77
CA LYS A 40 14.95 12.05 -3.78
C LYS A 40 13.71 12.85 -3.41
N ALA A 41 13.75 14.17 -3.63
CA ALA A 41 12.57 15.03 -3.55
C ALA A 41 11.88 15.10 -4.92
N TYR A 42 10.55 15.09 -4.94
CA TYR A 42 9.77 15.21 -6.17
C TYR A 42 8.43 15.93 -5.93
N ASN A 43 7.85 16.48 -7.00
CA ASN A 43 6.52 17.08 -6.94
C ASN A 43 5.45 15.97 -7.00
N ILE A 44 4.71 15.74 -5.91
CA ILE A 44 3.69 14.69 -5.82
C ILE A 44 2.49 14.89 -6.76
N LYS A 45 2.32 16.12 -7.26
CA LYS A 45 1.30 16.51 -8.23
C LYS A 45 1.77 16.39 -9.67
N ASP A 46 3.07 16.18 -9.91
CA ASP A 46 3.58 15.96 -11.26
C ASP A 46 3.10 14.58 -11.75
N PRO A 47 2.24 14.52 -12.79
CA PRO A 47 1.74 13.26 -13.31
C PRO A 47 2.83 12.43 -13.99
N GLN A 48 3.96 13.04 -14.36
CA GLN A 48 5.10 12.38 -14.99
C GLN A 48 6.02 11.73 -13.96
N MET A 49 5.76 11.87 -12.67
CA MET A 49 6.62 11.36 -11.61
C MET A 49 5.84 10.40 -10.70
N LYS A 50 6.36 9.18 -10.54
CA LYS A 50 5.74 8.17 -9.66
C LYS A 50 6.75 7.58 -8.69
N CYS A 51 6.36 7.52 -7.42
CA CYS A 51 7.16 6.89 -6.37
C CYS A 51 6.62 5.50 -6.03
N CYS A 52 7.47 4.47 -6.12
CA CYS A 52 7.17 3.08 -5.77
C CYS A 52 8.15 2.59 -4.70
N ALA A 53 7.69 2.30 -3.48
CA ALA A 53 8.51 1.85 -2.32
C ALA A 53 9.89 2.55 -2.22
N GLY A 54 9.90 3.90 -2.27
CA GLY A 54 11.11 4.72 -2.20
C GLY A 54 11.91 4.88 -3.52
N THR A 55 11.46 4.27 -4.61
CA THR A 55 12.07 4.40 -5.95
C THR A 55 11.27 5.36 -6.82
N LEU A 56 11.92 6.42 -7.30
CA LEU A 56 11.29 7.46 -8.11
C LEU A 56 11.45 7.16 -9.61
N TYR A 57 10.34 7.04 -10.31
CA TYR A 57 10.24 6.82 -11.74
C TYR A 57 9.81 8.08 -12.48
N ASN A 58 10.46 8.33 -13.61
CA ASN A 58 10.02 9.29 -14.62
C ASN A 58 9.19 8.55 -15.68
N LEU A 59 7.95 8.97 -15.85
CA LEU A 59 6.95 8.36 -16.73
C LEU A 59 6.92 8.98 -18.12
N THR A 60 7.75 9.99 -18.43
CA THR A 60 7.77 10.69 -19.72
C THR A 60 8.08 9.78 -20.91
N SER A 61 8.68 8.61 -20.65
CA SER A 61 8.96 7.58 -21.68
C SER A 61 7.91 6.48 -21.78
N LEU A 62 6.89 6.49 -20.91
CA LEU A 62 5.70 5.64 -21.08
C LEU A 62 4.64 6.53 -21.73
N ASP A 63 4.10 6.10 -22.88
CA ASP A 63 3.15 6.82 -23.74
C ASP A 63 1.98 7.48 -22.98
N GLU A 64 1.12 8.25 -23.66
CA GLU A 64 0.02 9.15 -23.19
C GLU A 64 -0.82 8.72 -21.96
N HIS A 65 -0.74 7.46 -21.53
CA HIS A 65 -1.34 6.84 -20.35
C HIS A 65 -0.42 6.77 -19.11
N GLY A 66 0.72 7.48 -19.07
CA GLY A 66 1.67 7.45 -17.94
C GLY A 66 1.05 7.61 -16.55
N GLY A 67 -0.10 8.29 -16.45
CA GLY A 67 -0.87 8.42 -15.20
C GLY A 67 -1.43 7.12 -14.60
N ASP A 68 -1.55 6.05 -15.40
CA ASP A 68 -2.10 4.75 -14.98
C ASP A 68 -1.02 3.74 -14.59
N ALA A 69 0.26 4.08 -14.70
CA ALA A 69 1.35 3.20 -14.31
C ALA A 69 1.16 2.75 -12.85
N GLN A 70 1.25 1.46 -12.55
CA GLN A 70 1.04 0.93 -11.20
C GLN A 70 2.38 0.54 -10.56
N CYS A 71 2.51 0.69 -9.24
CA CYS A 71 3.64 0.18 -8.49
C CYS A 71 3.37 -1.26 -8.04
N CYS A 72 4.37 -2.11 -8.13
CA CYS A 72 4.44 -3.39 -7.43
C CYS A 72 5.66 -3.36 -6.52
N GLY A 73 5.46 -3.02 -5.25
CA GLY A 73 6.55 -2.73 -4.33
C GLY A 73 7.38 -1.55 -4.83
N SER A 74 8.66 -1.78 -5.07
CA SER A 74 9.59 -0.79 -5.61
C SER A 74 9.63 -0.71 -7.13
N ILE A 75 8.87 -1.55 -7.84
CA ILE A 75 8.95 -1.72 -9.29
C ILE A 75 7.72 -1.10 -9.96
N LEU A 76 7.90 -0.51 -11.14
CA LEU A 76 6.79 -0.07 -11.99
C LEU A 76 6.25 -1.26 -12.82
N GLN A 77 4.96 -1.55 -12.67
CA GLN A 77 4.24 -2.61 -13.38
C GLN A 77 3.92 -2.21 -14.83
N LYS A 78 4.18 -3.13 -15.75
CA LYS A 78 3.86 -3.02 -17.19
C LYS A 78 2.52 -3.68 -17.53
N PRO A 79 1.92 -3.38 -18.70
CA PRO A 79 0.59 -3.91 -19.07
C PRO A 79 0.44 -5.44 -19.12
N GLN A 80 1.52 -6.20 -19.30
CA GLN A 80 1.52 -7.67 -19.37
C GLN A 80 1.97 -8.35 -18.06
N GLU A 81 2.02 -7.57 -16.99
CA GLU A 81 2.46 -8.02 -15.68
C GLU A 81 1.32 -7.90 -14.67
N ILE A 82 1.37 -8.75 -13.65
CA ILE A 82 0.45 -8.74 -12.52
C ILE A 82 1.26 -8.59 -11.23
N CYS A 83 0.83 -7.68 -10.39
CA CYS A 83 1.36 -7.57 -9.03
C CYS A 83 0.55 -8.44 -8.08
N CYS A 84 1.21 -9.40 -7.44
CA CYS A 84 0.66 -10.12 -6.30
C CYS A 84 1.15 -9.47 -5.02
N SER A 85 0.22 -8.89 -4.26
CA SER A 85 0.50 -8.16 -3.03
C SER A 85 0.11 -9.01 -1.83
N GLY A 86 1.11 -9.36 -1.03
CA GLY A 86 0.93 -9.94 0.29
C GLY A 86 1.01 -8.87 1.38
N GLU A 87 1.12 -9.36 2.60
CA GLU A 87 1.15 -8.52 3.79
C GLU A 87 2.46 -7.75 3.94
N ASP A 88 3.58 -8.37 3.59
CA ASP A 88 4.94 -7.91 3.83
C ASP A 88 5.74 -7.65 2.54
N LYS A 89 5.21 -8.11 1.40
CA LYS A 89 5.87 -7.96 0.10
C LYS A 89 4.88 -7.93 -1.05
N GLU A 90 5.32 -7.31 -2.12
CA GLU A 90 4.67 -7.30 -3.43
C GLU A 90 5.63 -7.91 -4.44
N VAL A 91 5.13 -8.81 -5.27
CA VAL A 91 5.93 -9.53 -6.26
C VAL A 91 5.26 -9.43 -7.62
N LEU A 92 6.06 -9.07 -8.62
CA LEU A 92 5.64 -8.87 -9.99
C LEU A 92 5.81 -10.17 -10.79
N TYR A 93 4.77 -10.57 -11.51
CA TYR A 93 4.76 -11.76 -12.33
C TYR A 93 4.31 -11.45 -13.76
N THR A 94 4.76 -12.23 -14.72
CA THR A 94 4.17 -12.22 -16.07
C THR A 94 2.82 -12.94 -16.06
N VAL A 95 1.81 -12.33 -16.66
CA VAL A 95 0.46 -12.89 -16.70
C VAL A 95 0.44 -14.22 -17.48
N LYS A 96 -0.17 -15.24 -16.86
CA LYS A 96 -0.44 -16.55 -17.44
C LYS A 96 -1.90 -16.93 -17.20
N THR A 97 -2.52 -17.55 -18.20
CA THR A 97 -3.88 -18.06 -18.11
C THR A 97 -3.96 -19.19 -17.06
N GLY A 98 -5.00 -19.18 -16.22
CA GLY A 98 -5.18 -20.18 -15.17
C GLY A 98 -4.33 -19.95 -13.92
N PHE A 99 -3.78 -18.74 -13.74
CA PHE A 99 -3.03 -18.37 -12.54
C PHE A 99 -3.68 -17.20 -11.80
N GLY A 100 -3.56 -17.19 -10.48
CA GLY A 100 -4.10 -16.18 -9.57
C GLY A 100 -3.08 -15.79 -8.50
N CYS A 101 -3.39 -14.73 -7.75
CA CYS A 101 -2.59 -14.31 -6.60
C CYS A 101 -3.25 -14.83 -5.32
N CYS A 102 -2.45 -15.30 -4.37
CA CYS A 102 -2.82 -15.62 -2.99
C CYS A 102 -1.85 -14.86 -2.08
N GLY A 103 -2.24 -13.66 -1.67
CA GLY A 103 -1.29 -12.67 -1.18
C GLY A 103 -0.21 -12.38 -2.23
N HIS A 104 1.07 -12.59 -1.89
CA HIS A 104 2.20 -12.37 -2.81
C HIS A 104 2.51 -13.58 -3.71
N LEU A 105 1.84 -14.72 -3.52
CA LEU A 105 2.13 -15.96 -4.24
C LEU A 105 1.33 -16.00 -5.54
N TYR A 106 2.00 -16.27 -6.66
CA TYR A 106 1.36 -16.50 -7.96
C TYR A 106 1.24 -18.00 -8.24
N TYR A 107 0.02 -18.51 -8.32
CA TYR A 107 -0.25 -19.94 -8.27
C TYR A 107 -1.22 -20.38 -9.37
N ASN A 108 -1.15 -21.65 -9.77
CA ASN A 108 -2.07 -22.26 -10.72
C ASN A 108 -3.41 -22.55 -10.03
N THR A 109 -4.47 -21.88 -10.46
CA THR A 109 -5.82 -21.97 -9.87
C THR A 109 -6.50 -23.32 -10.10
N THR A 110 -5.95 -24.15 -10.98
CA THR A 110 -6.45 -25.52 -11.23
C THR A 110 -5.90 -26.52 -10.20
N LEU A 111 -4.76 -26.22 -9.57
CA LEU A 111 -4.09 -27.13 -8.63
C LEU A 111 -4.26 -26.71 -7.17
N TRP A 112 -4.40 -25.40 -6.91
CA TRP A 112 -4.45 -24.86 -5.56
C TRP A 112 -5.67 -23.96 -5.38
N SER A 113 -6.22 -23.96 -4.18
CA SER A 113 -7.15 -22.96 -3.67
C SER A 113 -6.41 -22.04 -2.69
N CYS A 114 -6.90 -20.82 -2.51
CA CYS A 114 -6.39 -19.92 -1.49
C CYS A 114 -7.48 -19.58 -0.47
N CYS A 115 -7.09 -19.55 0.80
CA CYS A 115 -7.94 -19.11 1.89
C CYS A 115 -7.09 -18.33 2.89
N ALA A 116 -7.45 -17.07 3.15
CA ALA A 116 -6.75 -16.19 4.10
C ALA A 116 -5.23 -16.12 3.86
N GLY A 117 -4.84 -16.02 2.58
CA GLY A 117 -3.44 -15.94 2.15
C GLY A 117 -2.64 -17.24 2.30
N ARG A 118 -3.30 -18.39 2.43
CA ARG A 118 -2.67 -19.72 2.44
C ARG A 118 -3.16 -20.57 1.28
N LEU A 119 -2.23 -21.24 0.61
CA LEU A 119 -2.52 -22.18 -0.47
C LEU A 119 -2.80 -23.58 0.07
N THR A 120 -3.84 -24.21 -0.47
CA THR A 120 -4.23 -25.61 -0.18
C THR A 120 -4.42 -26.36 -1.49
N LEU A 121 -4.00 -27.62 -1.54
CA LEU A 121 -4.17 -28.44 -2.74
C LEU A 121 -5.66 -28.73 -2.95
N ILE A 122 -6.14 -28.63 -4.19
CA ILE A 122 -7.52 -29.00 -4.52
C ILE A 122 -7.58 -30.53 -4.64
N ASN A 123 -8.41 -31.17 -3.82
CA ASN A 123 -8.74 -32.59 -3.98
C ASN A 123 -9.88 -32.75 -5.00
N GLU A 124 -9.88 -33.86 -5.74
CA GLU A 124 -10.84 -34.13 -6.84
C GLU A 124 -12.32 -34.06 -6.42
N SER A 125 -12.64 -34.25 -5.13
CA SER A 125 -14.01 -34.19 -4.60
C SER A 125 -14.56 -32.77 -4.38
N GLU A 126 -13.75 -31.71 -4.49
CA GLU A 126 -14.16 -30.31 -4.26
C GLU A 126 -14.30 -29.49 -5.55
N GLN A 127 -14.09 -30.10 -6.72
CA GLN A 127 -14.14 -29.42 -8.02
C GLN A 127 -15.52 -28.84 -8.38
N ASP A 128 -16.59 -29.33 -7.75
CA ASP A 128 -17.98 -28.90 -8.01
C ASP A 128 -18.43 -27.68 -7.20
N GLN A 129 -17.67 -27.23 -6.19
CA GLN A 129 -18.01 -26.04 -5.40
C GLN A 129 -17.18 -24.81 -5.79
N ARG A 130 -16.98 -24.60 -7.10
CA ARG A 130 -16.32 -23.39 -7.62
C ARG A 130 -17.16 -22.14 -7.32
N LYS A 131 -16.90 -21.49 -6.19
CA LYS A 131 -16.97 -20.03 -6.16
C LYS A 131 -15.58 -19.53 -6.56
N MET A 132 -15.49 -18.83 -7.68
CA MET A 132 -14.38 -17.88 -7.86
C MET A 132 -14.51 -16.86 -6.74
N ILE A 133 -13.84 -17.13 -5.63
CA ILE A 133 -13.75 -16.19 -4.55
C ILE A 133 -12.89 -15.05 -5.08
N ASN A 134 -13.54 -13.93 -5.39
CA ASN A 134 -12.84 -12.69 -5.71
C ASN A 134 -12.15 -12.25 -4.41
N GLU A 135 -10.92 -12.68 -4.22
CA GLU A 135 -10.11 -12.30 -3.07
C GLU A 135 -10.02 -10.78 -2.94
N TYR A 136 -10.09 -10.32 -1.70
CA TYR A 136 -9.70 -8.96 -1.37
C TYR A 136 -8.19 -8.81 -1.59
N ARG A 137 -7.80 -8.28 -2.75
CA ARG A 137 -6.41 -7.91 -3.02
C ARG A 137 -5.97 -6.82 -2.05
N HIS A 138 -4.81 -7.00 -1.44
CA HIS A 138 -4.09 -5.89 -0.81
C HIS A 138 -3.79 -4.86 -1.89
N LEU A 139 -4.44 -3.71 -1.83
CA LEU A 139 -4.18 -2.62 -2.76
C LEU A 139 -3.10 -1.73 -2.16
N SER A 140 -2.01 -1.54 -2.90
CA SER A 140 -0.97 -0.57 -2.52
C SER A 140 -1.56 0.83 -2.46
N VAL A 141 -1.32 1.55 -1.36
CA VAL A 141 -1.77 2.94 -1.17
C VAL A 141 -1.27 3.86 -2.30
N ASN A 142 -0.14 3.51 -2.93
CA ASN A 142 0.46 4.25 -4.05
C ASN A 142 -0.29 4.12 -5.38
N ASN A 143 -1.11 3.07 -5.50
CA ASN A 143 -1.91 2.81 -6.69
C ASN A 143 -3.34 3.30 -6.54
N LEU A 144 -3.72 3.79 -5.37
CA LEU A 144 -5.08 4.23 -5.12
C LEU A 144 -5.36 5.54 -5.87
N ASN A 145 -6.47 5.54 -6.60
CA ASN A 145 -7.01 6.76 -7.15
C ASN A 145 -7.45 7.72 -6.03
N LYS A 146 -7.55 9.02 -6.36
CA LYS A 146 -7.98 10.05 -5.40
C LYS A 146 -9.35 9.73 -4.79
N THR A 147 -10.26 9.07 -5.50
CA THR A 147 -11.60 8.79 -5.01
C THR A 147 -11.60 7.80 -3.85
N SER A 148 -10.80 6.73 -3.94
CA SER A 148 -10.68 5.69 -2.92
C SER A 148 -9.92 6.17 -1.69
N LEU A 149 -8.86 6.96 -1.88
CA LEU A 149 -8.03 7.44 -0.78
C LEU A 149 -8.61 8.68 -0.07
N CYS A 150 -9.15 9.64 -0.83
CA CYS A 150 -9.44 10.98 -0.31
C CYS A 150 -10.80 11.13 0.37
N ASN A 151 -11.69 10.16 0.24
CA ASN A 151 -13.00 10.20 0.89
C ASN A 151 -12.89 9.89 2.38
N LYS A 152 -13.13 8.65 2.80
CA LYS A 152 -13.01 8.22 4.20
C LYS A 152 -12.24 6.91 4.26
N VAL A 153 -11.08 6.96 4.90
CA VAL A 153 -10.31 5.78 5.25
C VAL A 153 -10.17 5.71 6.76
N ARG A 154 -9.87 4.52 7.26
CA ARG A 154 -9.53 4.27 8.65
C ARG A 154 -8.10 3.77 8.73
N ILE A 155 -7.42 4.13 9.80
CA ILE A 155 -6.10 3.60 10.16
C ILE A 155 -6.26 2.98 11.54
N GLY A 156 -5.79 1.76 11.74
CA GLY A 156 -5.90 1.08 13.03
C GLY A 156 -4.89 -0.04 13.17
N ILE A 157 -4.64 -0.43 14.42
CA ILE A 157 -3.79 -1.56 14.76
C ILE A 157 -4.67 -2.80 14.89
N VAL A 158 -4.32 -3.88 14.21
CA VAL A 158 -5.03 -5.16 14.37
C VAL A 158 -4.79 -5.68 15.78
N GLU A 159 -5.85 -5.91 16.52
CA GLU A 159 -5.80 -6.49 17.86
C GLU A 159 -5.98 -8.01 17.79
N SER A 160 -6.98 -8.48 17.05
CA SER A 160 -7.25 -9.91 16.87
C SER A 160 -7.92 -10.18 15.53
N VAL A 161 -7.72 -11.40 15.03
CA VAL A 161 -8.32 -11.91 13.80
C VAL A 161 -8.98 -13.25 14.12
N SER A 162 -10.23 -13.41 13.69
CA SER A 162 -11.03 -14.62 13.85
C SER A 162 -11.69 -14.97 12.51
N LEU A 163 -12.34 -16.14 12.45
CA LEU A 163 -13.08 -16.58 11.26
C LEU A 163 -14.18 -15.60 10.82
N HIS A 164 -14.78 -14.86 11.76
CA HIS A 164 -15.96 -14.04 11.50
C HIS A 164 -15.73 -12.53 11.68
N SER A 165 -14.59 -12.15 12.24
CA SER A 165 -14.32 -10.74 12.53
C SER A 165 -12.85 -10.42 12.73
N ILE A 166 -12.51 -9.17 12.44
CA ILE A 166 -11.23 -8.55 12.78
C ILE A 166 -11.51 -7.41 13.76
N VAL A 167 -10.76 -7.36 14.84
CA VAL A 167 -10.83 -6.27 15.82
C VAL A 167 -9.64 -5.35 15.63
N PHE A 168 -9.90 -4.07 15.50
CA PHE A 168 -8.89 -3.01 15.42
C PHE A 168 -8.96 -2.11 16.66
N LYS A 169 -7.80 -1.77 17.21
CA LYS A 169 -7.63 -0.78 18.27
C LYS A 169 -6.87 0.45 17.78
N SER A 170 -6.81 1.48 18.62
CA SER A 170 -6.10 2.74 18.31
C SER A 170 -6.52 3.35 16.98
N MET A 171 -7.82 3.54 16.83
CA MET A 171 -8.48 3.83 15.56
C MET A 171 -8.44 5.31 15.19
N LEU A 172 -8.06 5.61 13.96
CA LEU A 172 -8.15 6.93 13.35
C LEU A 172 -9.11 6.90 12.17
N LYS A 173 -10.02 7.88 12.12
CA LYS A 173 -10.88 8.15 10.97
C LYS A 173 -10.30 9.33 10.21
N VAL A 174 -9.90 9.11 8.97
CA VAL A 174 -9.22 10.10 8.13
C VAL A 174 -10.14 10.49 6.99
N HIS A 175 -10.32 11.80 6.79
CA HIS A 175 -11.02 12.37 5.65
C HIS A 175 -10.05 13.19 4.81
N GLY A 176 -9.50 12.58 3.75
CA GLY A 176 -8.43 13.16 2.94
C GLY A 176 -8.78 14.53 2.37
N LYS A 177 -9.90 14.65 1.64
CA LYS A 177 -10.37 15.91 1.02
C LYS A 177 -10.57 17.05 2.02
N LYS A 178 -10.94 16.74 3.26
CA LYS A 178 -11.21 17.74 4.31
C LYS A 178 -10.00 17.99 5.19
N ALA A 179 -8.89 17.27 4.97
CA ALA A 179 -7.73 17.24 5.86
C ALA A 179 -8.10 17.07 7.35
N LYS A 180 -9.07 16.18 7.64
CA LYS A 180 -9.55 15.94 9.02
C LYS A 180 -9.18 14.55 9.50
N VAL A 181 -8.65 14.48 10.72
CA VAL A 181 -8.43 13.24 11.47
C VAL A 181 -9.29 13.26 12.72
N LYS A 182 -9.94 12.15 13.04
CA LYS A 182 -10.63 11.95 14.31
C LYS A 182 -10.17 10.63 14.93
N ALA A 183 -9.61 10.68 16.13
CA ALA A 183 -9.37 9.49 16.93
C ALA A 183 -10.71 8.90 17.42
N LEU A 184 -10.83 7.58 17.38
CA LEU A 184 -11.97 6.86 17.93
C LEU A 184 -11.56 6.20 19.23
N SER A 185 -12.36 6.39 20.28
CA SER A 185 -12.10 5.88 21.63
C SER A 185 -12.41 4.39 21.80
N LEU A 186 -13.25 3.83 20.91
CA LEU A 186 -13.65 2.43 20.96
C LEU A 186 -12.93 1.61 19.88
N PRO A 187 -12.63 0.33 20.16
CA PRO A 187 -12.22 -0.62 19.15
C PRO A 187 -13.24 -0.72 18.01
N TYR A 188 -12.76 -1.03 16.81
CA TYR A 188 -13.59 -1.24 15.63
C TYR A 188 -13.60 -2.71 15.25
N THR A 189 -14.78 -3.32 15.20
CA THR A 189 -14.96 -4.70 14.73
C THR A 189 -15.44 -4.70 13.29
N LEU A 190 -14.59 -5.21 12.39
CA LEU A 190 -14.95 -5.50 11.00
C LEU A 190 -15.49 -6.92 10.92
N LYS A 191 -16.75 -7.09 10.51
CA LYS A 191 -17.32 -8.42 10.27
C LYS A 191 -16.82 -8.97 8.94
N ILE A 192 -16.41 -10.23 8.94
CA ILE A 192 -16.00 -10.98 7.75
C ILE A 192 -17.16 -11.88 7.33
N VAL A 193 -17.60 -11.74 6.08
CA VAL A 193 -18.65 -12.60 5.50
C VAL A 193 -18.05 -13.93 5.02
N ASP A 194 -16.85 -13.87 4.44
CA ASP A 194 -16.10 -15.02 3.97
C ASP A 194 -14.63 -14.88 4.39
N HIS A 195 -14.20 -15.76 5.30
CA HIS A 195 -12.83 -15.80 5.80
C HIS A 195 -11.81 -16.01 4.68
N CYS A 196 -12.14 -16.85 3.69
CA CYS A 196 -11.22 -17.16 2.62
C CYS A 196 -11.05 -16.01 1.63
N SER A 197 -12.07 -15.16 1.49
CA SER A 197 -11.97 -13.90 0.73
C SER A 197 -11.06 -12.87 1.42
N SER A 198 -10.94 -12.93 2.75
CA SER A 198 -10.24 -11.90 3.54
C SER A 198 -8.72 -12.03 3.43
N PRO A 199 -7.98 -10.92 3.35
CA PRO A 199 -6.53 -10.97 3.30
C PRO A 199 -5.96 -11.40 4.66
N LYS A 200 -4.75 -11.97 4.65
CA LYS A 200 -4.04 -12.29 5.88
C LYS A 200 -3.62 -11.01 6.61
N LEU A 201 -4.05 -10.87 7.87
CA LEU A 201 -3.67 -9.75 8.74
C LEU A 201 -2.88 -10.24 9.95
N ILE A 202 -1.87 -9.48 10.38
CA ILE A 202 -1.06 -9.79 11.56
C ILE A 202 -1.47 -8.90 12.74
N PRO A 203 -1.79 -9.50 13.91
CA PRO A 203 -1.95 -8.76 15.16
C PRO A 203 -0.75 -7.88 15.49
N GLY A 204 -1.01 -6.66 15.93
CA GLY A 204 0.01 -5.65 16.24
C GLY A 204 0.43 -4.77 15.04
N LYS A 205 0.07 -5.14 13.81
CA LYS A 205 0.36 -4.30 12.63
C LYS A 205 -0.72 -3.25 12.38
N ILE A 206 -0.28 -2.13 11.79
CA ILE A 206 -1.13 -1.02 11.38
C ILE A 206 -1.61 -1.28 9.95
N TYR A 207 -2.90 -1.06 9.71
CA TYR A 207 -3.47 -1.13 8.36
C TYR A 207 -4.31 0.10 8.07
N ILE A 208 -4.30 0.51 6.80
CA ILE A 208 -5.23 1.49 6.25
C ILE A 208 -6.34 0.71 5.56
N PHE A 209 -7.60 1.04 5.82
CA PHE A 209 -8.71 0.30 5.23
C PHE A 209 -9.96 1.16 5.10
N ASN A 210 -10.88 0.73 4.23
CA ASN A 210 -12.24 1.25 4.17
C ASN A 210 -13.25 0.12 4.48
N ASN A 211 -14.53 0.32 4.18
CA ASN A 211 -15.54 -0.72 4.45
C ASN A 211 -15.43 -1.95 3.53
N VAL A 212 -14.60 -1.89 2.49
CA VAL A 212 -14.50 -2.88 1.42
C VAL A 212 -13.08 -3.46 1.35
N ASN A 213 -12.06 -2.60 1.28
CA ASN A 213 -10.69 -2.99 0.99
C ASN A 213 -9.74 -2.66 2.15
N ILE A 214 -8.70 -3.49 2.27
CA ILE A 214 -7.53 -3.24 3.12
C ILE A 214 -6.36 -2.86 2.22
N PHE A 215 -5.66 -1.80 2.60
CA PHE A 215 -4.58 -1.21 1.84
C PHE A 215 -3.23 -1.47 2.52
N THR A 216 -2.22 -1.76 1.72
CA THR A 216 -0.83 -1.89 2.16
C THR A 216 -0.08 -0.59 1.92
N ASP A 217 0.70 -0.18 2.91
CA ASP A 217 1.55 1.00 2.82
C ASP A 217 3.01 0.60 2.98
N PHE A 218 3.67 0.35 1.84
CA PHE A 218 5.10 -0.01 1.80
C PHE A 218 6.03 1.20 1.78
N ASN A 219 5.49 2.41 1.59
CA ASN A 219 6.30 3.64 1.51
C ASN A 219 6.51 4.29 2.88
N HIS A 220 5.56 4.12 3.79
CA HIS A 220 5.55 4.84 5.06
C HIS A 220 5.71 3.88 6.23
N GLN A 221 6.61 4.24 7.15
CA GLN A 221 6.93 3.43 8.33
C GLN A 221 6.14 3.88 9.57
N SER A 222 5.42 5.00 9.47
CA SER A 222 4.65 5.58 10.58
C SER A 222 3.29 6.10 10.09
N VAL A 223 2.33 6.13 11.02
CA VAL A 223 0.99 6.71 10.77
C VAL A 223 1.06 8.16 10.33
N LEU A 224 2.02 8.93 10.87
CA LEU A 224 2.19 10.34 10.54
C LEU A 224 2.59 10.53 9.07
N GLN A 225 3.57 9.76 8.60
CA GLN A 225 3.98 9.75 7.19
C GLN A 225 2.82 9.35 6.27
N SER A 226 2.05 8.31 6.63
CA SER A 226 0.86 7.91 5.86
C SER A 226 -0.20 9.02 5.81
N LEU A 227 -0.44 9.73 6.93
CA LEU A 227 -1.39 10.85 6.99
C LEU A 227 -0.93 12.02 6.10
N HIS A 228 0.35 12.36 6.18
CA HIS A 228 0.94 13.42 5.35
C HIS A 228 0.78 13.08 3.86
N PHE A 229 1.10 11.85 3.46
CA PHE A 229 0.89 11.37 2.10
C PHE A 229 -0.57 11.49 1.64
N ILE A 230 -1.52 11.03 2.47
CA ILE A 230 -2.96 11.11 2.16
C ILE A 230 -3.35 12.56 1.92
N PHE A 231 -3.01 13.48 2.83
CA PHE A 231 -3.44 14.88 2.69
C PHE A 231 -2.83 15.59 1.50
N SER A 232 -1.58 15.32 1.19
CA SER A 232 -0.94 15.91 0.02
C SER A 232 -1.50 15.38 -1.29
N LYS A 233 -1.80 14.08 -1.39
CA LYS A 233 -2.50 13.52 -2.56
C LYS A 233 -3.92 14.05 -2.73
N CYS A 234 -4.57 14.39 -1.63
CA CYS A 234 -5.97 14.82 -1.60
C CYS A 234 -6.17 16.33 -1.65
N SER A 235 -5.11 17.12 -1.52
CA SER A 235 -5.16 18.56 -1.72
C SER A 235 -5.57 18.88 -3.17
N PRO A 236 -6.44 19.90 -3.38
CA PRO A 236 -6.57 20.53 -4.69
C PRO A 236 -5.20 21.03 -5.16
#